data_AF-A0A0N4ZYA5-F1
#
_entry.id   AF-A0A0N4ZYA5-F1
#
_cell.length_a   1.000
_cell.length_b   1.000
_cell.length_c   1.000
_cell.angle_alpha   90.00
_cell.angle_beta   90.00
_cell.angle_gamma   90.00
#
_symmetry.space_group_name_H-M   'P 1'
#
loop_
_entity.id
_entity.type
_entity.pdbx_description
1 polymer ?
#
loop_
_entity_poly.entity_id
_entity_poly.type
_entity_poly.pdbx_seq_one_letter_code
_entity_poly.pdbx_strand_id
1 'polypeptide(L)'
;MSLLTIFIISITYLVDASDMWRLNQISHTMTRLSDSERFNLVGTWNEQEFKNLLQPIMVERIVGTPSHKRVGDYISNQAKQAGFEVEYDIFEDDTPYGRRQFKNIIATYNTSIPRRLVLACHYDSKIIPGKTMIAATDSAVPCAMILDIARTLGPLLESRVNKDLTLQLIFFDGEEAFVDWTQKDSIYGSRHLAKKWADEYFTDEACNAIGLIKTIDRIDNFVLLDLLGAPRTRLNAYSEHRNEKLFSFLIEIEKSLKNYDKLKSIENIFNPVALMGGIEDDHIPFLRRNVPILHLIPARFPHVWHTVDDDANILDYNSIHDILAVVKIFTAEYLGIQYF
;
A
#
# COMPACT_ATOMS: atom_id res chain seq x y z
N MET A 1 16.02 -57.45 37.35
CA MET A 1 16.65 -56.53 36.37
C MET A 1 16.48 -57.12 34.97
N SER A 2 15.62 -56.52 34.16
CA SER A 2 15.72 -56.54 32.70
C SER A 2 14.80 -55.42 32.19
N LEU A 3 15.36 -54.48 31.44
CA LEU A 3 14.78 -53.19 31.13
C LEU A 3 13.60 -53.31 30.17
N LEU A 4 12.52 -52.58 30.48
CA LEU A 4 11.42 -52.31 29.57
C LEU A 4 11.85 -51.16 28.65
N THR A 5 12.22 -51.46 27.41
CA THR A 5 12.57 -50.44 26.42
C THR A 5 11.30 -49.76 25.93
N ILE A 6 11.03 -48.56 26.43
CA ILE A 6 9.94 -47.70 25.94
C ILE A 6 10.41 -47.08 24.61
N PHE A 7 9.84 -47.53 23.50
CA PHE A 7 9.93 -46.82 22.23
C PHE A 7 9.09 -45.54 22.33
N ILE A 8 9.76 -44.40 22.53
CA ILE A 8 9.14 -43.10 22.30
C ILE A 8 9.06 -42.93 20.79
N ILE A 9 7.89 -43.24 20.22
CA ILE A 9 7.55 -42.79 18.87
C ILE A 9 7.39 -41.28 18.96
N SER A 10 8.43 -40.55 18.58
CA SER A 10 8.33 -39.12 18.31
C SER A 10 7.39 -38.95 17.12
N ILE A 11 6.12 -38.69 17.40
CA ILE A 11 5.20 -38.11 16.42
C ILE A 11 5.69 -36.68 16.24
N THR A 12 6.67 -36.52 15.35
CA THR A 12 6.91 -35.23 14.72
C THR A 12 5.67 -34.97 13.90
N TYR A 13 4.76 -34.16 14.42
CA TYR A 13 3.78 -33.50 13.57
C TYR A 13 4.60 -32.76 12.51
N LEU A 14 4.60 -33.29 11.29
CA LEU A 14 4.91 -32.52 10.10
C LEU A 14 3.94 -31.34 10.15
N VAL A 15 4.42 -30.20 10.63
CA VAL A 15 3.75 -28.92 10.39
C VAL A 15 3.69 -28.83 8.88
N ASP A 16 2.49 -29.02 8.35
CA ASP A 16 2.26 -29.07 6.91
C ASP A 16 2.76 -27.74 6.31
N ALA A 17 3.30 -27.77 5.10
CA ALA A 17 3.91 -26.59 4.47
C ALA A 17 2.92 -25.42 4.35
N SER A 18 1.62 -25.72 4.40
CA SER A 18 0.50 -24.78 4.42
C SER A 18 0.33 -23.98 5.72
N ASP A 19 0.72 -24.51 6.87
CA ASP A 19 0.70 -23.75 8.13
C ASP A 19 1.98 -22.92 8.30
N MET A 20 3.03 -23.25 7.55
CA MET A 20 4.32 -22.57 7.66
C MET A 20 4.25 -21.11 7.22
N TRP A 21 3.52 -20.78 6.16
CA TRP A 21 3.42 -19.38 5.72
C TRP A 21 2.65 -18.53 6.74
N ARG A 22 1.68 -19.10 7.45
CA ARG A 22 0.96 -18.39 8.53
C ARG A 22 1.87 -18.08 9.71
N LEU A 23 2.68 -19.05 10.09
CA LEU A 23 3.71 -18.82 11.09
C LEU A 23 4.69 -17.74 10.62
N ASN A 24 5.14 -17.81 9.36
CA ASN A 24 6.03 -16.82 8.77
C ASN A 24 5.41 -15.41 8.68
N GLN A 25 4.09 -15.29 8.49
CA GLN A 25 3.36 -14.02 8.53
C GLN A 25 3.42 -13.41 9.94
N ILE A 26 3.15 -14.21 10.98
CA ILE A 26 3.16 -13.75 12.38
C ILE A 26 4.59 -13.45 12.85
N SER A 27 5.55 -14.28 12.46
CA SER A 27 6.96 -14.17 12.88
C SER A 27 7.82 -13.38 11.88
N HIS A 28 7.21 -12.64 10.95
CA HIS A 28 7.96 -11.98 9.89
C HIS A 28 9.02 -11.03 10.44
N THR A 29 10.23 -11.11 9.88
CA THR A 29 11.35 -10.25 10.21
C THR A 29 11.76 -9.44 9.00
N MET A 30 11.95 -8.13 9.19
CA MET A 30 12.50 -7.25 8.17
C MET A 30 13.92 -7.68 7.81
N THR A 31 14.19 -7.78 6.51
CA THR A 31 15.57 -7.79 6.03
C THR A 31 16.17 -6.40 6.26
N ARG A 32 17.44 -6.31 6.68
CA ARG A 32 18.13 -5.03 6.80
C ARG A 32 19.10 -4.87 5.65
N LEU A 33 18.84 -3.89 4.79
CA LEU A 33 19.78 -3.52 3.74
C LEU A 33 20.96 -2.76 4.34
N SER A 34 22.14 -2.97 3.75
CA SER A 34 23.30 -2.11 4.04
C SER A 34 23.02 -0.68 3.60
N ASP A 35 23.73 0.29 4.19
CA ASP A 35 23.61 1.69 3.78
C ASP A 35 23.89 1.86 2.28
N SER A 36 24.85 1.11 1.72
CA SER A 36 25.14 1.13 0.27
C SER A 36 23.95 0.66 -0.57
N GLU A 37 23.28 -0.42 -0.19
CA GLU A 37 22.09 -0.92 -0.90
C GLU A 37 20.93 0.07 -0.79
N ARG A 38 20.73 0.67 0.39
CA ARG A 38 19.76 1.76 0.57
C ARG A 38 20.08 2.94 -0.34
N PHE A 39 21.35 3.32 -0.49
CA PHE A 39 21.76 4.41 -1.37
C PHE A 39 21.55 4.09 -2.84
N ASN A 40 21.76 2.84 -3.26
CA ASN A 40 21.46 2.40 -4.62
C ASN A 40 19.96 2.58 -4.91
N LEU A 41 19.09 2.21 -3.97
CA LEU A 41 17.65 2.45 -4.08
C LEU A 41 17.28 3.94 -4.11
N VAL A 42 17.89 4.78 -3.27
CA VAL A 42 17.70 6.25 -3.36
C VAL A 42 18.16 6.79 -4.72
N GLY A 43 19.28 6.28 -5.23
CA GLY A 43 19.86 6.67 -6.51
C GLY A 43 18.98 6.35 -7.74
N THR A 44 17.93 5.53 -7.58
CA THR A 44 16.94 5.29 -8.63
C THR A 44 16.00 6.48 -8.87
N TRP A 45 16.01 7.49 -7.99
CA TRP A 45 15.20 8.68 -8.17
C TRP A 45 15.60 9.46 -9.43
N ASN A 46 14.59 9.70 -10.28
CA ASN A 46 14.67 10.65 -11.37
C ASN A 46 13.39 11.49 -11.37
N GLU A 47 13.53 12.78 -11.04
CA GLU A 47 12.39 13.69 -10.91
C GLU A 47 11.60 13.83 -12.21
N GLN A 48 12.26 13.83 -13.37
CA GLN A 48 11.57 13.95 -14.65
C GLN A 48 10.79 12.68 -14.98
N GLU A 49 11.35 11.49 -14.69
CA GLU A 49 10.63 10.23 -14.85
C GLU A 49 9.42 10.16 -13.91
N PHE A 50 9.57 10.60 -12.66
CA PHE A 50 8.46 10.68 -11.71
C PHE A 50 7.37 11.64 -12.22
N LYS A 51 7.75 12.81 -12.73
CA LYS A 51 6.81 13.75 -13.37
C LYS A 51 6.08 13.13 -14.55
N ASN A 52 6.78 12.36 -15.38
CA ASN A 52 6.17 11.65 -16.52
C ASN A 52 5.18 10.56 -16.06
N LEU A 53 5.43 9.94 -14.91
CA LEU A 53 4.55 8.96 -14.29
C LEU A 53 3.29 9.60 -13.66
N LEU A 54 3.47 10.79 -13.08
CA LEU A 54 2.42 11.54 -12.40
C LEU A 54 1.48 12.28 -13.36
N GLN A 55 2.03 12.89 -14.42
CA GLN A 55 1.27 13.78 -15.31
C GLN A 55 -0.02 13.17 -15.89
N PRO A 56 -0.07 11.90 -16.33
CA PRO A 56 -1.29 11.31 -16.86
C PRO A 56 -2.41 11.14 -15.81
N ILE A 57 -2.07 11.16 -14.53
CA ILE A 57 -2.99 11.01 -13.39
C ILE A 57 -3.51 12.37 -12.92
N MET A 58 -2.75 13.46 -13.15
CA MET A 58 -3.08 14.85 -12.81
C MET A 58 -4.17 15.47 -13.69
N VAL A 59 -5.34 14.83 -13.71
CA VAL A 59 -6.56 15.30 -14.36
C VAL A 59 -7.74 15.06 -13.42
N GLU A 60 -8.83 15.80 -13.60
CA GLU A 60 -10.09 15.47 -12.94
C GLU A 60 -10.53 14.07 -13.38
N ARG A 61 -10.77 13.20 -12.42
CA ARG A 61 -10.96 11.76 -12.58
C ARG A 61 -12.07 11.27 -11.66
N ILE A 62 -13.17 12.02 -11.63
CA ILE A 62 -14.41 11.65 -10.94
C ILE A 62 -14.91 10.30 -11.45
N VAL A 63 -15.35 9.43 -10.54
CA VAL A 63 -15.87 8.08 -10.84
C VAL A 63 -16.84 8.09 -12.03
N GLY A 64 -16.57 7.22 -13.00
CA GLY A 64 -17.43 7.02 -14.18
C GLY A 64 -17.21 8.02 -15.33
N THR A 65 -16.34 9.02 -15.17
CA THR A 65 -15.97 9.93 -16.27
C THR A 65 -15.01 9.27 -17.28
N PRO A 66 -14.92 9.77 -18.52
CA PRO A 66 -13.94 9.27 -19.49
C PRO A 66 -12.48 9.44 -19.04
N SER A 67 -12.16 10.50 -18.29
CA SER A 67 -10.81 10.72 -17.74
C SER A 67 -10.50 9.71 -16.64
N HIS A 68 -11.43 9.45 -15.72
CA HIS A 68 -11.30 8.39 -14.72
C HIS A 68 -10.97 7.03 -15.33
N LYS A 69 -11.71 6.63 -16.38
CA LYS A 69 -11.39 5.39 -17.12
C LYS A 69 -9.97 5.41 -17.71
N ARG A 70 -9.56 6.52 -18.35
CA ARG A 70 -8.22 6.65 -18.93
C ARG A 70 -7.12 6.54 -17.88
N VAL A 71 -7.30 7.16 -16.70
CA VAL A 71 -6.36 7.06 -15.59
C VAL A 71 -6.27 5.62 -15.09
N GLY A 72 -7.40 4.95 -14.88
CA GLY A 72 -7.40 3.55 -14.45
C GLY A 72 -6.74 2.61 -15.47
N ASP A 73 -6.94 2.84 -16.77
CA ASP A 73 -6.28 2.09 -17.85
C ASP A 73 -4.77 2.37 -17.86
N TYR A 74 -4.36 3.63 -17.64
CA TYR A 74 -2.95 4.02 -17.51
C TYR A 74 -2.26 3.32 -16.34
N ILE A 75 -2.85 3.37 -15.14
CA ILE A 75 -2.33 2.71 -13.92
C ILE A 75 -2.18 1.20 -14.17
N SER A 76 -3.20 0.56 -14.74
CA SER A 76 -3.16 -0.87 -15.07
C SER A 76 -2.01 -1.21 -16.01
N ASN A 77 -1.76 -0.37 -17.02
CA ASN A 77 -0.69 -0.60 -17.98
C ASN A 77 0.70 -0.41 -17.36
N GLN A 78 0.88 0.60 -16.50
CA GLN A 78 2.14 0.80 -15.78
C GLN A 78 2.46 -0.38 -14.86
N ALA A 79 1.47 -0.89 -14.12
CA ALA A 79 1.64 -2.07 -13.27
C ALA A 79 2.00 -3.34 -14.08
N LYS A 80 1.33 -3.58 -15.22
CA LYS A 80 1.67 -4.69 -16.13
C LYS A 80 3.08 -4.59 -16.68
N GLN A 81 3.51 -3.38 -17.07
CA GLN A 81 4.88 -3.14 -17.55
C GLN A 81 5.93 -3.42 -16.47
N ALA A 82 5.57 -3.27 -15.20
CA ALA A 82 6.41 -3.63 -14.05
C ALA A 82 6.35 -5.12 -13.68
N GLY A 83 5.66 -5.96 -14.46
CA GLY A 83 5.58 -7.41 -14.25
C GLY A 83 4.45 -7.89 -13.35
N PHE A 84 3.45 -7.05 -13.06
CA PHE A 84 2.31 -7.43 -12.21
C PHE A 84 1.13 -7.97 -13.04
N GLU A 85 0.48 -9.01 -12.51
CA GLU A 85 -0.83 -9.46 -12.98
C GLU A 85 -1.91 -8.52 -12.45
N VAL A 86 -2.77 -7.99 -13.34
CA VAL A 86 -3.81 -7.03 -12.96
C VAL A 86 -5.19 -7.67 -13.02
N GLU A 87 -5.87 -7.62 -11.89
CA GLU A 87 -7.27 -7.98 -11.69
C GLU A 87 -8.12 -6.72 -11.45
N TYR A 88 -9.39 -6.80 -11.81
CA TYR A 88 -10.37 -5.73 -11.56
C TYR A 88 -11.46 -6.24 -10.63
N ASP A 89 -11.76 -5.46 -9.60
CA ASP A 89 -12.95 -5.65 -8.78
C ASP A 89 -14.00 -4.61 -9.21
N ILE A 90 -14.92 -5.05 -10.07
CA ILE A 90 -15.97 -4.22 -10.67
C ILE A 90 -17.29 -4.51 -9.97
N PHE A 91 -17.94 -3.46 -9.49
CA PHE A 91 -19.23 -3.55 -8.81
C PHE A 91 -20.06 -2.28 -9.03
N GLU A 92 -21.32 -2.32 -8.63
CA GLU A 92 -22.19 -1.15 -8.63
C GLU A 92 -22.66 -0.86 -7.20
N ASP A 93 -22.76 0.42 -6.86
CA ASP A 93 -23.33 0.88 -5.60
C ASP A 93 -24.18 2.14 -5.82
N ASP A 94 -25.06 2.43 -4.88
CA ASP A 94 -25.90 3.62 -4.90
C ASP A 94 -25.12 4.82 -4.36
N THR A 95 -25.14 5.93 -5.10
CA THR A 95 -24.54 7.21 -4.69
C THR A 95 -25.63 8.28 -4.56
N PRO A 96 -25.36 9.43 -3.94
CA PRO A 96 -26.27 10.58 -3.98
C PRO A 96 -26.68 11.03 -5.40
N TYR A 97 -25.88 10.74 -6.43
CA TYR A 97 -26.18 11.03 -7.84
C TYR A 97 -26.73 9.82 -8.62
N GLY A 98 -27.25 8.84 -7.90
CA GLY A 98 -27.78 7.59 -8.42
C GLY A 98 -26.73 6.49 -8.53
N ARG A 99 -27.15 5.33 -9.04
CA ARG A 99 -26.30 4.15 -9.17
C ARG A 99 -25.08 4.43 -10.07
N ARG A 100 -23.91 3.96 -9.65
CA ARG A 100 -22.64 4.07 -10.38
C ARG A 100 -21.90 2.75 -10.38
N GLN A 101 -21.09 2.53 -11.40
CA GLN A 101 -20.13 1.43 -11.45
C GLN A 101 -18.77 1.93 -10.95
N PHE A 102 -18.15 1.13 -10.08
CA PHE A 102 -16.82 1.33 -9.53
C PHE A 102 -15.89 0.20 -10.01
N LYS A 103 -14.60 0.49 -10.11
CA LYS A 103 -13.55 -0.46 -10.52
C LYS A 103 -12.30 -0.27 -9.67
N ASN A 104 -12.12 -1.08 -8.63
CA ASN A 104 -10.81 -1.16 -7.99
C ASN A 104 -9.83 -1.86 -8.93
N ILE A 105 -8.56 -1.43 -8.91
CA ILE A 105 -7.47 -2.03 -9.67
C ILE A 105 -6.56 -2.75 -8.69
N ILE A 106 -6.34 -4.04 -8.91
CA ILE A 106 -5.55 -4.89 -8.02
C ILE A 106 -4.42 -5.48 -8.85
N ALA A 107 -3.19 -5.08 -8.59
CA ALA A 107 -2.00 -5.58 -9.29
C ALA A 107 -1.18 -6.45 -8.34
N THR A 108 -0.96 -7.72 -8.68
CA THR A 108 -0.21 -8.67 -7.84
C THR A 108 0.94 -9.25 -8.64
N TYR A 109 2.17 -9.24 -8.11
CA TYR A 109 3.33 -9.74 -8.85
C TYR A 109 3.25 -11.25 -9.17
N ASN A 110 2.69 -12.03 -8.23
CA ASN A 110 2.39 -13.44 -8.43
C ASN A 110 1.21 -13.80 -7.53
N THR A 111 0.08 -14.15 -8.14
CA THR A 111 -1.21 -14.38 -7.48
C THR A 111 -1.26 -15.69 -6.67
N SER A 112 -0.43 -16.68 -7.01
CA SER A 112 -0.33 -17.98 -6.32
C SER A 112 0.30 -17.89 -4.92
N ILE A 113 1.04 -16.82 -4.63
CA ILE A 113 1.86 -16.69 -3.41
C ILE A 113 0.99 -16.27 -2.23
N PRO A 114 1.02 -17.02 -1.11
CA PRO A 114 -0.02 -16.92 -0.10
C PRO A 114 -0.01 -15.58 0.65
N ARG A 115 1.15 -15.03 1.02
CA ARG A 115 1.26 -13.78 1.80
C ARG A 115 1.42 -12.56 0.91
N ARG A 116 0.87 -11.43 1.34
CA ARG A 116 0.87 -10.18 0.58
C ARG A 116 1.28 -9.02 1.47
N LEU A 117 2.35 -8.31 1.09
CA LEU A 117 2.50 -6.91 1.47
C LEU A 117 1.65 -6.09 0.50
N VAL A 118 0.71 -5.30 1.04
CA VAL A 118 -0.18 -4.45 0.25
C VAL A 118 0.30 -3.00 0.33
N LEU A 119 0.53 -2.38 -0.82
CA LEU A 119 0.60 -0.92 -0.96
C LEU A 119 -0.69 -0.43 -1.61
N ALA A 120 -1.34 0.57 -1.03
CA ALA A 120 -2.61 1.06 -1.53
C ALA A 120 -2.72 2.59 -1.51
N CYS A 121 -3.59 3.10 -2.39
CA CYS A 121 -4.09 4.47 -2.43
C CYS A 121 -5.42 4.47 -3.21
N HIS A 122 -6.11 5.60 -3.28
CA HIS A 122 -7.25 5.76 -4.18
C HIS A 122 -6.84 6.50 -5.46
N TYR A 123 -7.52 6.23 -6.57
CA TYR A 123 -7.22 6.85 -7.86
C TYR A 123 -8.33 7.74 -8.40
N ASP A 124 -9.49 7.81 -7.74
CA ASP A 124 -10.51 8.79 -8.08
C ASP A 124 -10.10 10.22 -7.64
N SER A 125 -10.97 11.19 -7.91
CA SER A 125 -10.82 12.57 -7.43
C SER A 125 -12.16 13.13 -7.02
N LYS A 126 -12.17 13.96 -5.98
CA LYS A 126 -13.38 14.55 -5.42
C LYS A 126 -14.17 15.41 -6.41
N ILE A 127 -15.49 15.38 -6.26
CA ILE A 127 -16.39 16.36 -6.88
C ILE A 127 -16.37 17.64 -6.05
N ILE A 128 -15.91 18.75 -6.64
CA ILE A 128 -16.08 20.08 -6.08
C ILE A 128 -17.11 20.84 -6.92
N PRO A 129 -18.31 21.16 -6.40
CA PRO A 129 -19.38 21.78 -7.18
C PRO A 129 -18.93 23.04 -7.94
N GLY A 130 -19.12 23.02 -9.26
CA GLY A 130 -18.78 24.15 -10.14
C GLY A 130 -17.29 24.39 -10.36
N LYS A 131 -16.43 23.46 -9.94
CA LYS A 131 -14.97 23.56 -10.08
C LYS A 131 -14.39 22.25 -10.59
N THR A 132 -13.16 22.32 -11.11
CA THR A 132 -12.38 21.16 -11.53
C THR A 132 -11.23 20.99 -10.56
N MET A 133 -11.18 19.86 -9.87
CA MET A 133 -10.10 19.50 -8.95
C MET A 133 -9.31 18.34 -9.54
N ILE A 134 -8.01 18.54 -9.72
CA ILE A 134 -7.12 17.47 -10.19
C ILE A 134 -6.58 16.61 -9.05
N ALA A 135 -6.73 17.06 -7.80
CA ALA A 135 -6.43 16.31 -6.60
C ALA A 135 -5.01 15.70 -6.62
N ALA A 136 -4.02 16.60 -6.65
CA ALA A 136 -2.61 16.27 -6.85
C ALA A 136 -2.03 15.47 -5.69
N THR A 137 -2.25 15.92 -4.45
CA THR A 137 -1.85 15.16 -3.25
C THR A 137 -2.83 14.03 -2.90
N ASP A 138 -4.02 14.07 -3.48
CA ASP A 138 -5.24 13.38 -3.04
C ASP A 138 -5.91 12.56 -4.17
N SER A 139 -5.36 11.45 -4.67
CA SER A 139 -4.09 10.81 -4.34
C SER A 139 -3.26 10.55 -5.61
N ALA A 140 -3.13 11.54 -6.49
CA ALA A 140 -2.35 11.38 -7.74
C ALA A 140 -0.87 11.10 -7.46
N VAL A 141 -0.26 11.81 -6.50
CA VAL A 141 1.12 11.56 -6.06
C VAL A 141 1.28 10.18 -5.42
N PRO A 142 0.45 9.74 -4.44
CA PRO A 142 0.45 8.36 -3.97
C PRO A 142 0.35 7.31 -5.09
N CYS A 143 -0.52 7.49 -6.08
CA CYS A 143 -0.61 6.60 -7.24
C CYS A 143 0.73 6.51 -7.98
N ALA A 144 1.35 7.64 -8.28
CA ALA A 144 2.65 7.69 -8.96
C ALA A 144 3.78 7.08 -8.10
N MET A 145 3.76 7.28 -6.78
CA MET A 145 4.74 6.67 -5.86
C MET A 145 4.67 5.13 -5.89
N ILE A 146 3.46 4.56 -5.82
CA ILE A 146 3.27 3.11 -5.87
C ILE A 146 3.74 2.56 -7.22
N LEU A 147 3.43 3.25 -8.32
CA LEU A 147 3.90 2.84 -9.65
C LEU A 147 5.43 2.95 -9.81
N ASP A 148 6.08 3.95 -9.20
CA ASP A 148 7.55 4.05 -9.22
C ASP A 148 8.21 2.93 -8.42
N ILE A 149 7.63 2.57 -7.26
CA ILE A 149 8.06 1.41 -6.48
C ILE A 149 7.92 0.13 -7.31
N ALA A 150 6.77 -0.06 -7.96
CA ALA A 150 6.52 -1.21 -8.83
C ALA A 150 7.55 -1.29 -9.97
N ARG A 151 7.79 -0.19 -10.67
CA ARG A 151 8.79 -0.09 -11.75
C ARG A 151 10.20 -0.42 -11.27
N THR A 152 10.55 0.03 -10.06
CA THR A 152 11.89 -0.14 -9.50
C THR A 152 12.12 -1.56 -8.98
N LEU A 153 11.18 -2.07 -8.19
CA LEU A 153 11.33 -3.33 -7.46
C LEU A 153 10.79 -4.52 -8.25
N GLY A 154 9.83 -4.32 -9.16
CA GLY A 154 9.19 -5.36 -9.97
C GLY A 154 10.17 -6.34 -10.61
N PRO A 155 11.18 -5.85 -11.38
CA PRO A 155 12.21 -6.71 -11.97
C PRO A 155 13.06 -7.50 -10.97
N LEU A 156 13.06 -7.11 -9.70
CA LEU A 156 13.84 -7.72 -8.61
C LEU A 156 12.98 -8.63 -7.74
N LEU A 157 11.67 -8.70 -7.95
CA LEU A 157 10.79 -9.48 -7.09
C LEU A 157 11.08 -10.98 -7.19
N GLU A 158 11.53 -11.52 -8.33
CA GLU A 158 11.89 -12.96 -8.42
C GLU A 158 13.03 -13.36 -7.47
N SER A 159 13.98 -12.46 -7.22
CA SER A 159 15.18 -12.75 -6.43
C SER A 159 14.96 -12.63 -4.92
N ARG A 160 13.81 -12.10 -4.48
CA ARG A 160 13.49 -11.89 -3.05
C ARG A 160 13.68 -13.15 -2.20
N VAL A 161 14.16 -12.97 -0.97
CA VAL A 161 14.42 -14.07 -0.03
C VAL A 161 13.12 -14.70 0.47
N ASN A 162 12.10 -13.89 0.75
CA ASN A 162 10.79 -14.36 1.24
C ASN A 162 9.93 -14.88 0.07
N LYS A 163 10.10 -16.16 -0.30
CA LYS A 163 9.41 -16.76 -1.46
C LYS A 163 7.90 -16.92 -1.26
N ASP A 164 7.43 -17.04 -0.02
CA ASP A 164 6.03 -17.17 0.37
C ASP A 164 5.28 -15.83 0.48
N LEU A 165 5.96 -14.70 0.23
CA LEU A 165 5.45 -13.34 0.33
C LEU A 165 5.56 -12.62 -1.01
N THR A 166 4.47 -12.00 -1.47
CA THR A 166 4.41 -11.21 -2.71
C THR A 166 4.09 -9.74 -2.43
N LEU A 167 4.30 -8.90 -3.44
CA LEU A 167 3.87 -7.51 -3.43
C LEU A 167 2.53 -7.38 -4.18
N GLN A 168 1.57 -6.72 -3.54
CA GLN A 168 0.28 -6.37 -4.11
C GLN A 168 0.07 -4.86 -4.04
N LEU A 169 -0.45 -4.29 -5.13
CA LEU A 169 -0.77 -2.89 -5.27
C LEU A 169 -2.29 -2.78 -5.43
N ILE A 170 -2.93 -1.88 -4.70
CA ILE A 170 -4.36 -1.63 -4.81
C ILE A 170 -4.59 -0.15 -5.08
N PHE A 171 -5.35 0.14 -6.13
CA PHE A 171 -5.83 1.49 -6.44
C PHE A 171 -7.35 1.46 -6.29
N PHE A 172 -7.84 1.98 -5.17
CA PHE A 172 -9.27 2.00 -4.85
C PHE A 172 -10.00 3.03 -5.71
N ASP A 173 -11.25 2.70 -6.01
CA ASP A 173 -12.18 3.58 -6.72
C ASP A 173 -13.27 4.07 -5.78
N GLY A 174 -13.59 5.36 -5.84
CA GLY A 174 -14.60 5.98 -5.01
C GLY A 174 -14.23 5.97 -3.54
N GLU A 175 -13.01 6.38 -3.20
CA GLU A 175 -12.70 6.77 -1.81
C GLU A 175 -13.59 7.96 -1.42
N GLU A 176 -13.70 8.91 -2.34
CA GLU A 176 -14.29 10.20 -2.05
C GLU A 176 -15.81 10.13 -1.92
N ALA A 177 -16.32 10.93 -0.97
CA ALA A 177 -17.74 11.23 -0.92
C ALA A 177 -18.18 12.01 -2.17
N PHE A 178 -19.30 11.60 -2.77
CA PHE A 178 -19.90 12.35 -3.88
C PHE A 178 -20.52 13.67 -3.40
N VAL A 179 -21.05 13.70 -2.17
CA VAL A 179 -21.63 14.90 -1.56
C VAL A 179 -21.09 15.10 -0.15
N ASP A 180 -21.44 14.22 0.78
CA ASP A 180 -21.14 14.35 2.21
C ASP A 180 -20.47 13.08 2.72
N TRP A 181 -19.34 13.21 3.40
CA TRP A 181 -18.65 12.07 3.98
C TRP A 181 -19.53 11.40 5.04
N THR A 182 -20.03 10.20 4.71
CA THR A 182 -20.88 9.39 5.58
C THR A 182 -20.57 7.91 5.39
N GLN A 183 -21.05 7.05 6.29
CA GLN A 183 -20.86 5.59 6.18
C GLN A 183 -21.32 4.96 4.84
N LYS A 184 -22.18 5.65 4.08
CA LYS A 184 -22.69 5.19 2.78
C LYS A 184 -22.17 6.01 1.60
N ASP A 185 -21.68 7.22 1.84
CA ASP A 185 -21.12 8.12 0.83
C ASP A 185 -19.65 8.40 1.13
N SER A 186 -18.87 7.32 1.10
CA SER A 186 -17.41 7.31 1.11
C SER A 186 -16.91 5.87 0.93
N ILE A 187 -15.63 5.73 0.61
CA ILE A 187 -14.84 4.49 0.65
C ILE A 187 -15.56 3.30 0.00
N TYR A 188 -16.21 3.56 -1.14
CA TYR A 188 -17.04 2.60 -1.88
C TYR A 188 -16.20 1.38 -2.28
N GLY A 189 -15.06 1.64 -2.93
CA GLY A 189 -14.12 0.63 -3.39
C GLY A 189 -13.60 -0.27 -2.30
N SER A 190 -13.07 0.32 -1.22
CA SER A 190 -12.49 -0.43 -0.11
C SER A 190 -13.54 -1.15 0.75
N ARG A 191 -14.73 -0.57 0.96
CA ARG A 191 -15.86 -1.26 1.61
C ARG A 191 -16.23 -2.54 0.87
N HIS A 192 -16.36 -2.45 -0.46
CA HIS A 192 -16.68 -3.59 -1.30
C HIS A 192 -15.57 -4.64 -1.25
N LEU A 193 -14.33 -4.25 -1.51
CA LEU A 193 -13.20 -5.18 -1.61
C LEU A 193 -12.92 -5.89 -0.29
N ALA A 194 -12.91 -5.17 0.84
CA ALA A 194 -12.69 -5.78 2.15
C ALA A 194 -13.80 -6.76 2.52
N LYS A 195 -15.06 -6.48 2.14
CA LYS A 195 -16.15 -7.44 2.31
C LYS A 195 -15.96 -8.67 1.44
N LYS A 196 -15.70 -8.49 0.14
CA LYS A 196 -15.48 -9.58 -0.82
C LYS A 196 -14.39 -10.53 -0.33
N TRP A 197 -13.22 -10.00 0.05
CA TRP A 197 -12.10 -10.81 0.51
C TRP A 197 -12.29 -11.45 1.88
N ALA A 198 -13.17 -10.92 2.72
CA ALA A 198 -13.55 -11.56 3.99
C ALA A 198 -14.52 -12.72 3.77
N ASP A 199 -15.29 -12.70 2.67
CA ASP A 199 -16.23 -13.76 2.34
C ASP A 199 -15.60 -14.86 1.48
N GLU A 200 -14.60 -14.51 0.66
CA GLU A 200 -13.89 -15.41 -0.25
C GLU A 200 -12.84 -16.27 0.48
N TYR A 201 -12.86 -17.59 0.22
CA TYR A 201 -11.86 -18.51 0.74
C TYR A 201 -10.65 -18.57 -0.18
N PHE A 202 -9.46 -18.64 0.40
CA PHE A 202 -8.23 -18.93 -0.32
C PHE A 202 -7.82 -20.39 -0.08
N THR A 203 -7.65 -21.12 -1.16
CA THR A 203 -7.03 -22.45 -1.19
C THR A 203 -5.67 -22.33 -1.86
N ASP A 204 -4.62 -22.78 -1.20
CA ASP A 204 -3.31 -22.92 -1.86
C ASP A 204 -3.39 -24.03 -2.92
N GLU A 205 -2.59 -23.94 -3.99
CA GLU A 205 -2.60 -24.93 -5.07
C GLU A 205 -2.26 -26.35 -4.58
N ALA A 206 -1.58 -26.45 -3.43
CA ALA A 206 -1.28 -27.71 -2.78
C ALA A 206 -2.48 -28.32 -2.03
N CYS A 207 -3.60 -27.60 -1.89
CA CYS A 207 -4.77 -27.98 -1.08
C CYS A 207 -4.41 -28.34 0.38
N ASN A 208 -3.31 -27.80 0.88
CA ASN A 208 -2.75 -28.17 2.17
C ASN A 208 -3.24 -27.23 3.28
N ALA A 209 -3.84 -26.07 2.97
CA ALA A 209 -4.42 -25.20 3.99
C ALA A 209 -5.51 -25.95 4.79
N ILE A 210 -5.18 -26.41 6.00
CA ILE A 210 -6.07 -27.16 6.92
C ILE A 210 -7.12 -26.20 7.56
N GLY A 211 -7.26 -24.98 7.05
CA GLY A 211 -8.07 -23.92 7.64
C GLY A 211 -9.00 -23.21 6.66
N LEU A 212 -10.11 -22.70 7.21
CA LEU A 212 -11.06 -21.79 6.57
C LEU A 212 -10.42 -20.40 6.36
N ILE A 213 -9.31 -20.33 5.61
CA ILE A 213 -8.55 -19.11 5.36
C ILE A 213 -9.28 -18.23 4.36
N LYS A 214 -9.49 -16.96 4.71
CA LYS A 214 -10.07 -15.97 3.81
C LYS A 214 -9.00 -15.26 3.00
N THR A 215 -9.37 -14.77 1.82
CA THR A 215 -8.47 -13.98 0.98
C THR A 215 -7.92 -12.76 1.71
N ILE A 216 -8.72 -12.14 2.59
CA ILE A 216 -8.29 -10.98 3.37
C ILE A 216 -7.16 -11.32 4.36
N ASP A 217 -7.13 -12.55 4.86
CA ASP A 217 -6.14 -12.96 5.85
C ASP A 217 -4.73 -13.12 5.23
N ARG A 218 -4.63 -13.14 3.89
CA ARG A 218 -3.36 -13.16 3.15
C ARG A 218 -2.58 -11.86 3.28
N ILE A 219 -3.20 -10.79 3.75
CA ILE A 219 -2.58 -9.48 3.90
C ILE A 219 -1.73 -9.50 5.17
N ASP A 220 -0.42 -9.48 5.01
CA ASP A 220 0.51 -9.36 6.14
C ASP A 220 0.44 -7.96 6.74
N ASN A 221 0.52 -6.94 5.88
CA ASN A 221 0.40 -5.55 6.24
C ASN A 221 -0.19 -4.76 5.08
N PHE A 222 -1.05 -3.82 5.42
CA PHE A 222 -1.71 -2.91 4.50
C PHE A 222 -1.14 -1.50 4.68
N VAL A 223 -0.35 -1.04 3.72
CA VAL A 223 0.26 0.28 3.71
C VAL A 223 -0.58 1.20 2.84
N LEU A 224 -1.30 2.14 3.45
CA LEU A 224 -2.15 3.10 2.75
C LEU A 224 -1.43 4.44 2.63
N LEU A 225 -1.27 4.95 1.42
CA LEU A 225 -0.67 6.25 1.14
C LEU A 225 -1.78 7.22 0.74
N ASP A 226 -1.87 8.34 1.46
CA ASP A 226 -2.87 9.37 1.20
C ASP A 226 -2.38 10.78 1.59
N LEU A 227 -2.86 11.79 0.88
CA LEU A 227 -2.54 13.22 1.05
C LEU A 227 -1.03 13.52 1.08
N LEU A 228 -0.27 12.88 0.18
CA LEU A 228 1.18 13.01 0.08
C LEU A 228 1.59 13.93 -1.07
N GLY A 229 2.63 14.72 -0.85
CA GLY A 229 3.27 15.54 -1.90
C GLY A 229 3.40 17.01 -1.57
N ALA A 230 2.71 17.49 -0.54
CA ALA A 230 2.87 18.84 -0.02
C ALA A 230 4.19 19.02 0.77
N PRO A 231 4.74 20.24 0.84
CA PRO A 231 5.92 20.53 1.63
C PRO A 231 5.68 20.34 3.12
N ARG A 232 6.76 20.03 3.87
CA ARG A 232 6.74 19.88 5.34
C ARG A 232 5.74 18.81 5.83
N THR A 233 5.54 17.76 5.03
CA THR A 233 4.74 16.60 5.40
C THR A 233 5.32 15.95 6.67
N ARG A 234 4.42 15.53 7.57
CA ARG A 234 4.73 14.81 8.80
C ARG A 234 3.80 13.62 8.93
N LEU A 235 4.40 12.45 9.12
CA LEU A 235 3.70 11.18 9.25
C LEU A 235 3.94 10.64 10.65
N ASN A 236 2.91 9.99 11.20
CA ASN A 236 2.92 9.39 12.53
C ASN A 236 2.32 7.99 12.44
N ALA A 237 2.66 7.14 13.39
CA ALA A 237 1.85 5.95 13.64
C ALA A 237 0.53 6.35 14.30
N TYR A 238 -0.55 5.65 13.98
CA TYR A 238 -1.83 5.75 14.69
C TYR A 238 -1.97 4.55 15.62
N SER A 239 -2.10 4.81 16.92
CA SER A 239 -2.08 3.78 17.96
C SER A 239 -3.18 2.71 17.81
N GLU A 240 -4.30 3.07 17.18
CA GLU A 240 -5.40 2.14 16.91
C GLU A 240 -5.04 1.08 15.86
N HIS A 241 -3.99 1.30 15.06
CA HIS A 241 -3.61 0.43 13.94
C HIS A 241 -2.59 -0.66 14.34
N ARG A 242 -2.10 -0.65 15.59
CA ARG A 242 -1.18 -1.66 16.19
C ARG A 242 0.07 -1.99 15.37
N ASN A 243 0.60 -0.99 14.68
CA ASN A 243 1.71 -1.13 13.74
C ASN A 243 2.88 -0.18 14.04
N GLU A 244 3.01 0.28 15.28
CA GLU A 244 4.09 1.20 15.71
C GLU A 244 5.47 0.58 15.50
N LYS A 245 5.59 -0.74 15.71
CA LYS A 245 6.82 -1.48 15.42
C LYS A 245 7.18 -1.38 13.94
N LEU A 246 6.20 -1.52 13.05
CA LEU A 246 6.46 -1.43 11.61
C LEU A 246 6.81 0.00 11.20
N PHE A 247 6.10 0.98 11.77
CA PHE A 247 6.40 2.39 11.58
C PHE A 247 7.81 2.77 12.04
N SER A 248 8.33 2.14 13.11
CA SER A 248 9.71 2.40 13.55
C SER A 248 10.78 2.04 12.51
N PHE A 249 10.52 1.09 11.60
CA PHE A 249 11.46 0.82 10.51
C PHE A 249 11.53 1.99 9.51
N LEU A 250 10.41 2.67 9.24
CA LEU A 250 10.41 3.88 8.42
C LEU A 250 11.29 4.98 9.04
N ILE A 251 11.19 5.14 10.37
CA ILE A 251 12.02 6.08 11.13
C ILE A 251 13.50 5.67 11.08
N GLU A 252 13.81 4.38 11.25
CA GLU A 252 15.19 3.87 11.16
C GLU A 252 15.79 4.10 9.77
N ILE A 253 15.01 3.85 8.71
CA ILE A 253 15.42 4.10 7.31
C ILE A 253 15.64 5.60 7.10
N GLU A 254 14.69 6.46 7.46
CA GLU A 254 14.83 7.92 7.33
C GLU A 254 16.10 8.41 8.03
N LYS A 255 16.31 7.99 9.28
CA LYS A 255 17.47 8.39 10.08
C LYS A 255 18.78 7.94 9.44
N SER A 256 18.86 6.70 8.95
CA SER A 256 20.04 6.19 8.23
C SER A 256 20.34 7.05 7.01
N LEU A 257 19.35 7.33 6.16
CA LEU A 257 19.54 8.15 4.96
C LEU A 257 19.95 9.60 5.27
N LYS A 258 19.36 10.22 6.31
CA LYS A 258 19.73 11.57 6.74
C LYS A 258 21.15 11.68 7.25
N ASN A 259 21.65 10.66 7.97
CA ASN A 259 23.03 10.67 8.47
C ASN A 259 24.09 10.73 7.35
N TYR A 260 23.71 10.42 6.11
CA TYR A 260 24.57 10.42 4.94
C TYR A 260 24.12 11.44 3.87
N ASP A 261 23.31 12.44 4.26
CA ASP A 261 22.81 13.51 3.38
C ASP A 261 22.12 12.97 2.11
N LYS A 262 21.42 11.84 2.22
CA LYS A 262 20.68 11.21 1.11
C LYS A 262 19.25 11.70 0.97
N LEU A 263 18.72 12.41 1.97
CA LEU A 263 17.40 13.03 1.93
C LEU A 263 17.54 14.55 1.76
N LYS A 264 16.52 15.16 1.16
CA LYS A 264 16.53 16.59 0.80
C LYS A 264 15.85 17.46 1.86
N SER A 265 14.94 16.89 2.65
CA SER A 265 14.18 17.57 3.69
C SER A 265 15.01 17.71 4.95
N ILE A 266 15.08 18.94 5.46
CA ILE A 266 15.77 19.26 6.72
C ILE A 266 15.07 18.55 7.89
N GLU A 267 13.76 18.72 7.99
CA GLU A 267 12.97 18.21 9.11
C GLU A 267 12.56 16.75 8.92
N ASN A 268 12.41 16.00 10.02
CA ASN A 268 12.01 14.59 9.94
C ASN A 268 10.56 14.45 9.51
N ILE A 269 10.32 13.60 8.52
CA ILE A 269 9.00 13.28 7.99
C ILE A 269 8.33 12.23 8.88
N PHE A 270 9.03 11.18 9.29
CA PHE A 270 8.47 10.08 10.10
C PHE A 270 8.71 10.35 11.58
N ASN A 271 7.64 10.63 12.31
CA ASN A 271 7.69 11.05 13.71
C ASN A 271 7.58 9.84 14.66
N PRO A 272 8.48 9.69 15.66
CA PRO A 272 8.42 8.59 16.62
C PRO A 272 7.21 8.63 17.57
N VAL A 273 6.49 9.75 17.64
CA VAL A 273 5.31 9.88 18.49
C VAL A 273 4.10 9.29 17.77
N ALA A 274 3.51 8.25 18.34
CA ALA A 274 2.21 7.75 17.88
C ALA A 274 1.08 8.70 18.30
N LEU A 275 0.09 8.86 17.42
CA LEU A 275 -1.11 9.67 17.69
C LEU A 275 -2.24 8.79 18.23
N MET A 276 -3.05 9.39 19.10
CA MET A 276 -4.33 8.81 19.54
C MET A 276 -5.44 9.16 18.55
N GLY A 277 -6.39 8.25 18.38
CA GLY A 277 -7.42 8.35 17.35
C GLY A 277 -6.98 7.76 16.01
N GLY A 278 -7.86 7.89 15.02
CA GLY A 278 -7.63 7.52 13.64
C GLY A 278 -8.32 8.50 12.70
N ILE A 279 -7.94 8.43 11.42
CA ILE A 279 -8.56 9.19 10.34
C ILE A 279 -9.39 8.20 9.53
N GLU A 280 -10.64 8.53 9.18
CA GLU A 280 -11.42 7.64 8.31
C GLU A 280 -10.88 7.72 6.88
N ASP A 281 -10.64 6.55 6.28
CA ASP A 281 -10.06 6.38 4.95
C ASP A 281 -10.25 4.89 4.54
N ASP A 282 -9.78 4.49 3.35
CA ASP A 282 -9.91 3.19 2.72
C ASP A 282 -9.40 2.00 3.55
N HIS A 283 -8.56 2.24 4.56
CA HIS A 283 -8.11 1.18 5.45
C HIS A 283 -9.19 0.74 6.46
N ILE A 284 -10.20 1.57 6.76
CA ILE A 284 -11.17 1.31 7.84
C ILE A 284 -11.90 -0.04 7.66
N PRO A 285 -12.40 -0.42 6.47
CA PRO A 285 -13.02 -1.72 6.26
C PRO A 285 -12.08 -2.91 6.51
N PHE A 286 -10.78 -2.75 6.26
CA PHE A 286 -9.75 -3.77 6.50
C PHE A 286 -9.35 -3.82 7.99
N LEU A 287 -9.15 -2.66 8.62
CA LEU A 287 -8.85 -2.53 10.04
C LEU A 287 -9.94 -3.20 10.91
N ARG A 288 -11.22 -2.97 10.59
CA ARG A 288 -12.37 -3.61 11.26
C ARG A 288 -12.38 -5.15 11.14
N ARG A 289 -11.59 -5.70 10.22
CA ARG A 289 -11.41 -7.14 9.99
C ARG A 289 -10.05 -7.63 10.47
N ASN A 290 -9.40 -6.87 11.35
CA ASN A 290 -8.10 -7.17 11.97
C ASN A 290 -6.91 -7.23 11.01
N VAL A 291 -6.99 -6.58 9.85
CA VAL A 291 -5.82 -6.40 8.98
C VAL A 291 -4.89 -5.35 9.61
N PRO A 292 -3.58 -5.63 9.78
CA PRO A 292 -2.62 -4.64 10.26
C PRO A 292 -2.46 -3.49 9.26
N ILE A 293 -2.62 -2.24 9.72
CA ILE A 293 -2.59 -1.05 8.86
C ILE A 293 -1.36 -0.18 9.15
N LEU A 294 -0.65 0.26 8.12
CA LEU A 294 0.34 1.33 8.17
C LEU A 294 -0.22 2.51 7.36
N HIS A 295 -0.87 3.45 8.05
CA HIS A 295 -1.56 4.57 7.40
C HIS A 295 -0.62 5.76 7.26
N LEU A 296 -0.08 5.93 6.06
CA LEU A 296 0.83 7.01 5.68
C LEU A 296 0.03 8.22 5.19
N ILE A 297 -0.67 8.84 6.14
CA ILE A 297 -1.40 10.10 5.95
C ILE A 297 -0.92 11.13 6.99
N PRO A 298 -0.68 12.40 6.62
CA PRO A 298 -0.32 13.42 7.58
C PRO A 298 -1.52 13.78 8.47
N ALA A 299 -1.34 13.83 9.79
CA ALA A 299 -2.43 14.21 10.71
C ALA A 299 -2.86 15.68 10.57
N ARG A 300 -1.97 16.52 10.05
CA ARG A 300 -2.31 17.85 9.56
C ARG A 300 -2.32 17.79 8.04
N PHE A 301 -3.52 17.71 7.48
CA PHE A 301 -3.71 17.66 6.02
C PHE A 301 -3.05 18.86 5.33
N PRO A 302 -2.62 18.69 4.06
CA PRO A 302 -2.22 19.80 3.22
C PRO A 302 -3.27 20.92 3.30
N HIS A 303 -2.84 22.17 3.41
CA HIS A 303 -3.76 23.30 3.54
C HIS A 303 -4.66 23.51 2.29
N VAL A 304 -4.34 22.82 1.20
CA VAL A 304 -5.09 22.78 -0.06
C VAL A 304 -6.10 21.62 -0.13
N TRP A 305 -6.18 20.78 0.90
CA TRP A 305 -7.08 19.62 0.94
C TRP A 305 -8.53 20.01 0.60
N HIS A 306 -9.14 19.26 -0.32
CA HIS A 306 -10.47 19.54 -0.88
C HIS A 306 -10.64 20.96 -1.49
N THR A 307 -9.57 21.51 -2.07
CA THR A 307 -9.62 22.76 -2.84
C THR A 307 -9.05 22.56 -4.26
N VAL A 308 -9.36 23.50 -5.16
CA VAL A 308 -8.77 23.51 -6.51
C VAL A 308 -7.28 23.81 -6.53
N ASP A 309 -6.74 24.31 -5.41
CA ASP A 309 -5.32 24.61 -5.25
C ASP A 309 -4.51 23.35 -4.93
N ASP A 310 -5.15 22.18 -4.77
CA ASP A 310 -4.47 20.89 -4.76
C ASP A 310 -4.09 20.47 -6.19
N ASP A 311 -3.13 21.23 -6.74
CA ASP A 311 -2.66 21.14 -8.11
C ASP A 311 -1.14 20.93 -8.19
N ALA A 312 -0.54 21.07 -9.39
CA ALA A 312 0.90 20.87 -9.55
C ALA A 312 1.76 21.90 -8.77
N ASN A 313 1.22 23.06 -8.39
CA ASN A 313 1.97 24.14 -7.72
C ASN A 313 2.22 23.86 -6.24
N ILE A 314 1.39 23.03 -5.60
CA ILE A 314 1.59 22.66 -4.19
C ILE A 314 2.66 21.58 -3.99
N LEU A 315 3.04 20.88 -5.07
CA LEU A 315 3.92 19.73 -5.00
C LEU A 315 5.35 20.12 -4.65
N ASP A 316 5.88 19.53 -3.59
CA ASP A 316 7.28 19.62 -3.19
C ASP A 316 8.02 18.33 -3.54
N TYR A 317 8.73 18.34 -4.66
CA TYR A 317 9.46 17.17 -5.16
C TYR A 317 10.59 16.70 -4.24
N ASN A 318 11.01 17.55 -3.29
CA ASN A 318 11.95 17.14 -2.24
C ASN A 318 11.26 16.27 -1.18
N SER A 319 10.10 16.68 -0.68
CA SER A 319 9.28 15.86 0.22
C SER A 319 8.82 14.57 -0.47
N ILE A 320 8.41 14.62 -1.75
CA ILE A 320 8.02 13.44 -2.51
C ILE A 320 9.19 12.46 -2.63
N HIS A 321 10.37 12.95 -3.02
CA HIS A 321 11.59 12.16 -3.11
C HIS A 321 11.88 11.41 -1.80
N ASP A 322 11.84 12.13 -0.67
CA ASP A 322 12.24 11.56 0.61
C ASP A 322 11.24 10.51 1.12
N ILE A 323 9.93 10.77 0.98
CA ILE A 323 8.90 9.78 1.36
C ILE A 323 9.02 8.55 0.47
N LEU A 324 9.12 8.74 -0.85
CA LEU A 324 9.25 7.65 -1.81
C LEU A 324 10.50 6.82 -1.54
N ALA A 325 11.64 7.44 -1.25
CA ALA A 325 12.88 6.75 -0.89
C ALA A 325 12.67 5.83 0.32
N VAL A 326 12.09 6.35 1.41
CA VAL A 326 11.87 5.59 2.64
C VAL A 326 10.88 4.44 2.41
N VAL A 327 9.73 4.69 1.76
CA VAL A 327 8.71 3.66 1.50
C VAL A 327 9.21 2.59 0.53
N LYS A 328 10.02 2.97 -0.48
CA LYS A 328 10.66 2.04 -1.41
C LYS A 328 11.64 1.11 -0.71
N ILE A 329 12.52 1.64 0.14
CA ILE A 329 13.46 0.85 0.94
C ILE A 329 12.72 -0.06 1.91
N PHE A 330 11.71 0.48 2.60
CA PHE A 330 10.86 -0.31 3.49
C PHE A 330 10.22 -1.50 2.76
N THR A 331 9.69 -1.27 1.56
CA THR A 331 9.08 -2.32 0.72
C THR A 331 10.12 -3.38 0.35
N ALA A 332 11.32 -2.98 -0.08
CA ALA A 332 12.40 -3.90 -0.39
C ALA A 332 12.85 -4.73 0.83
N GLU A 333 13.01 -4.09 1.98
CA GLU A 333 13.39 -4.72 3.25
C GLU A 333 12.34 -5.71 3.77
N TYR A 334 11.05 -5.37 3.62
CA TYR A 334 9.94 -6.25 3.97
C TYR A 334 9.90 -7.50 3.08
N LEU A 335 10.07 -7.32 1.78
CA LEU A 335 10.07 -8.42 0.82
C LEU A 335 11.37 -9.25 0.85
N GLY A 336 12.43 -8.72 1.45
CA GLY A 336 13.75 -9.35 1.46
C GLY A 336 14.41 -9.34 0.09
N ILE A 337 14.24 -8.26 -0.67
CA ILE A 337 15.01 -8.01 -1.90
C ILE A 337 16.38 -7.49 -1.47
N GLN A 338 17.45 -8.12 -1.95
CA GLN A 338 18.85 -7.81 -1.60
C GLN A 338 19.69 -7.68 -2.88
N TYR A 339 20.93 -7.20 -2.75
CA TYR A 339 21.94 -7.14 -3.81
C TYR A 339 21.57 -6.17 -4.95
N PHE A 340 21.36 -4.91 -4.59
CA PHE A 340 21.06 -3.80 -5.50
C PHE A 340 22.28 -3.24 -6.23
#